data_AF-A0A662KNH3-F1
#
_entry.id   AF-A0A662KNH3-F1
#
_cell.length_a   1.000
_cell.length_b   1.000
_cell.length_c   1.000
_cell.angle_alpha   90.00
_cell.angle_beta   90.00
_cell.angle_gamma   90.00
#
_symmetry.space_group_name_H-M   'P 1'
#
loop_
_entity.id
_entity.type
_entity.pdbx_description
1 polymer ?
#
loop_
_entity_poly.entity_id
_entity_poly.type
_entity_poly.pdbx_seq_one_letter_code
_entity_poly.pdbx_strand_id
1 'polypeptide(L)'
;MLIVSGILVAHRFQPTPLPPYRILFSLIAVYVMIWIGIGYVVGLYDKRELSYSRALVASFLSFTISAVINGVLKASLYSPKFLIWSFVLVSILLPGWRLFVLVLQRRRLISPSSFISRTLLSRRVIIVGAGNEGRRVAERLHKHLELGFEIIGFVDKEFIPGRINEFPFLGTVRDLPEIIRIHRATELIFTLDRFNNNDILTIMDSIKQMRIHARIVPQQLDYILGKSSVEKIEDIPLVDVDYSIYRPVNKILKRTFDIVVSFFLSGFTLFALPWLYLVGFRLERGRFVGVEGKIFSGFLLKRGKDGGGNTFIEKLPLSLSVLRGDMSIVGSELVKPNPSSVYLRCKPGLTGLGQLQKNSCVGKEANNFEYYYMLNYSLFLDIEIIVKALLKI
;
A
#
# COMPACT_ATOMS: atom_id res chain seq x y z
N MET A 1 24.49 -3.91 -10.62
CA MET A 1 25.82 -3.41 -11.05
C MET A 1 26.53 -2.62 -9.95
N LEU A 2 25.99 -1.51 -9.43
CA LEU A 2 26.66 -0.70 -8.38
C LEU A 2 26.96 -1.47 -7.07
N ILE A 3 26.05 -2.33 -6.63
CA ILE A 3 26.25 -3.15 -5.42
C ILE A 3 27.41 -4.13 -5.62
N VAL A 4 27.45 -4.80 -6.78
CA VAL A 4 28.51 -5.76 -7.13
C VAL A 4 29.85 -5.06 -7.29
N SER A 5 29.91 -3.89 -7.93
CA SER A 5 31.17 -3.13 -8.05
C SER A 5 31.67 -2.65 -6.69
N GLY A 6 30.77 -2.20 -5.81
CA GLY A 6 31.13 -1.81 -4.45
C GLY A 6 31.71 -2.96 -3.63
N ILE A 7 31.12 -4.14 -3.74
CA ILE A 7 31.61 -5.36 -3.10
C ILE A 7 32.99 -5.75 -3.63
N LEU A 8 33.20 -5.70 -4.94
CA LEU A 8 34.49 -6.02 -5.58
C LEU A 8 35.60 -5.02 -5.22
N VAL A 9 35.27 -3.74 -5.05
CA VAL A 9 36.24 -2.73 -4.59
C VAL A 9 36.57 -2.93 -3.11
N ALA A 10 35.58 -3.18 -2.25
CA ALA A 10 35.79 -3.48 -0.84
C ALA A 10 36.64 -4.75 -0.62
N HIS A 11 36.54 -5.72 -1.53
CA HIS A 11 37.35 -6.94 -1.54
C HIS A 11 38.85 -6.69 -1.71
N ARG A 12 39.25 -5.63 -2.44
CA ARG A 12 40.67 -5.29 -2.67
C ARG A 12 41.40 -4.82 -1.39
N PHE A 13 40.65 -4.46 -0.35
CA PHE A 13 41.20 -3.96 0.92
C PHE A 13 41.23 -5.03 2.03
N GLN A 14 40.97 -6.31 1.72
CA GLN A 14 41.05 -7.39 2.70
C GLN A 14 42.49 -7.92 2.88
N PRO A 15 42.98 -8.07 4.14
CA PRO A 15 44.35 -8.51 4.43
C PRO A 15 44.54 -10.03 4.60
N THR A 16 43.50 -10.87 4.45
CA THR A 16 43.56 -12.33 4.70
C THR A 16 43.43 -13.14 3.40
N PRO A 17 44.04 -14.35 3.31
CA PRO A 17 43.88 -15.23 2.16
C PRO A 17 42.41 -15.67 2.01
N LEU A 18 41.99 -15.82 0.74
CA LEU A 18 40.59 -16.04 0.39
C LEU A 18 40.09 -17.42 0.83
N PRO A 19 38.87 -17.53 1.37
CA PRO A 19 38.18 -18.81 1.41
C PRO A 19 37.96 -19.34 -0.03
N PRO A 20 37.74 -20.65 -0.21
CA PRO A 20 37.46 -21.23 -1.52
C PRO A 20 36.42 -20.41 -2.29
N TYR A 21 36.69 -20.13 -3.57
CA TYR A 21 35.88 -19.27 -4.45
C TYR A 21 34.37 -19.61 -4.43
N ARG A 22 34.01 -20.88 -4.21
CA ARG A 22 32.62 -21.34 -4.07
C ARG A 22 31.89 -20.72 -2.87
N ILE A 23 32.58 -20.62 -1.74
CA ILE A 23 32.05 -20.05 -0.49
C ILE A 23 31.94 -18.53 -0.63
N LEU A 24 32.92 -17.89 -1.27
CA LEU A 24 32.87 -16.45 -1.54
C LEU A 24 31.67 -16.06 -2.42
N PHE A 25 31.40 -16.83 -3.47
CA PHE A 25 30.29 -16.53 -4.37
C PHE A 25 28.91 -16.73 -3.70
N SER A 26 28.74 -17.82 -2.94
CA SER A 26 27.48 -18.05 -2.21
C SER A 26 27.22 -16.96 -1.17
N LEU A 27 28.28 -16.48 -0.52
CA LEU A 27 28.21 -15.36 0.41
C LEU A 27 27.78 -14.06 -0.27
N ILE A 28 28.46 -13.64 -1.34
CA ILE A 28 28.10 -12.44 -2.09
C ILE A 28 26.65 -12.52 -2.58
N ALA A 29 26.19 -13.71 -3.01
CA ALA A 29 24.81 -13.92 -3.45
C ALA A 29 23.80 -13.69 -2.31
N VAL A 30 24.05 -14.22 -1.11
CA VAL A 30 23.21 -13.99 0.08
C VAL A 30 23.16 -12.50 0.43
N TYR A 31 24.32 -11.83 0.41
CA TYR A 31 24.40 -10.40 0.70
C TYR A 31 23.61 -9.56 -0.32
N VAL A 32 23.75 -9.85 -1.61
CA VAL A 32 22.99 -9.17 -2.67
C VAL A 32 21.49 -9.44 -2.53
N MET A 33 21.08 -10.66 -2.18
CA MET A 33 19.67 -10.98 -1.93
C MET A 33 19.08 -10.17 -0.77
N ILE A 34 19.81 -10.02 0.33
CA ILE A 34 19.40 -9.20 1.49
C ILE A 34 19.19 -7.74 1.05
N TRP A 35 20.13 -7.19 0.27
CA TRP A 35 20.03 -5.83 -0.25
C TRP A 35 18.86 -5.63 -1.21
N ILE A 36 18.63 -6.57 -2.13
CA ILE A 36 17.49 -6.51 -3.05
C ILE A 36 16.18 -6.62 -2.26
N GLY A 37 16.09 -7.54 -1.30
CA GLY A 37 14.91 -7.73 -0.46
C GLY A 37 14.57 -6.49 0.36
N ILE A 38 15.56 -5.92 1.05
CA ILE A 38 15.37 -4.71 1.87
C ILE A 38 15.07 -3.50 0.99
N GLY A 39 15.76 -3.35 -0.13
CA GLY A 39 15.46 -2.28 -1.07
C GLY A 39 14.04 -2.39 -1.63
N TYR A 40 13.53 -3.61 -1.85
CA TYR A 40 12.13 -3.83 -2.23
C TYR A 40 11.17 -3.43 -1.11
N VAL A 41 11.43 -3.85 0.14
CA VAL A 41 10.59 -3.51 1.31
C VAL A 41 10.54 -2.00 1.57
N VAL A 42 11.68 -1.32 1.45
CA VAL A 42 11.79 0.15 1.62
C VAL A 42 11.25 0.92 0.41
N GLY A 43 10.89 0.23 -0.68
CA GLY A 43 10.36 0.86 -1.89
C GLY A 43 11.41 1.58 -2.73
N LEU A 44 12.68 1.14 -2.70
CA LEU A 44 13.75 1.69 -3.53
C LEU A 44 13.57 1.44 -5.02
N TYR A 45 12.86 0.36 -5.36
CA TYR A 45 12.57 -0.04 -6.73
C TYR A 45 11.19 0.41 -7.17
N ASP A 46 10.51 1.23 -6.36
CA ASP A 46 9.29 1.87 -6.81
C ASP A 46 9.64 2.84 -7.95
N LYS A 47 8.91 2.73 -9.06
CA LYS A 47 9.44 3.12 -10.38
C LYS A 47 9.71 4.63 -10.53
N ARG A 48 9.32 5.48 -9.57
CA ARG A 48 9.04 6.89 -9.86
C ARG A 48 9.46 7.88 -8.77
N GLU A 49 10.08 7.41 -7.69
CA GLU A 49 10.61 8.28 -6.63
C GLU A 49 12.13 8.06 -6.49
N LEU A 50 12.91 9.04 -6.95
CA LEU A 50 14.37 9.09 -6.72
C LEU A 50 14.68 9.51 -5.27
N SER A 51 14.01 8.89 -4.30
CA SER A 51 14.18 9.21 -2.88
C SER A 51 15.57 8.79 -2.41
N TYR A 52 16.39 9.77 -2.05
CA TYR A 52 17.71 9.56 -1.46
C TYR A 52 17.60 9.11 0.00
N SER A 53 16.60 9.60 0.73
CA SER A 53 16.37 9.23 2.14
C SER A 53 16.03 7.75 2.28
N ARG A 54 15.16 7.22 1.40
CA ARG A 54 14.88 5.77 1.34
C ARG A 54 16.14 4.96 1.03
N ALA A 55 17.02 5.46 0.17
CA ALA A 55 18.27 4.77 -0.19
C ALA A 55 19.22 4.65 1.00
N LEU A 56 19.30 5.70 1.82
CA LEU A 56 20.06 5.67 3.07
C LEU A 56 19.45 4.69 4.07
N VAL A 57 18.13 4.74 4.29
CA VAL A 57 17.43 3.84 5.21
C VAL A 57 17.61 2.37 4.82
N ALA A 58 17.41 2.05 3.54
CA ALA A 58 17.65 0.70 3.04
C ALA A 58 19.11 0.26 3.24
N SER A 59 20.06 1.16 2.97
CA SER A 59 21.48 0.86 3.14
C SER A 59 21.85 0.54 4.59
N PHE A 60 21.32 1.32 5.52
CA PHE A 60 21.51 1.12 6.95
C PHE A 60 20.86 -0.20 7.45
N LEU A 61 19.63 -0.49 7.00
CA LEU A 61 18.92 -1.71 7.39
C LEU A 61 19.60 -2.96 6.81
N SER A 62 20.05 -2.91 5.55
CA SER A 62 20.80 -4.01 4.92
C SER A 62 22.12 -4.30 5.60
N PHE A 63 22.84 -3.26 6.03
CA PHE A 63 24.06 -3.44 6.81
C PHE A 63 23.76 -4.06 8.18
N THR A 64 22.78 -3.54 8.92
CA THR A 64 22.42 -4.04 10.25
C THR A 64 22.05 -5.52 10.21
N ILE A 65 21.18 -5.92 9.27
CA ILE A 65 20.77 -7.33 9.11
C ILE A 65 21.97 -8.21 8.73
N SER A 66 22.83 -7.74 7.82
CA SER A 66 24.03 -8.48 7.42
C SER A 66 25.03 -8.65 8.59
N ALA A 67 25.19 -7.63 9.43
CA ALA A 67 26.05 -7.68 10.61
C ALA A 67 25.52 -8.65 11.68
N VAL A 68 24.21 -8.64 11.93
CA VAL A 68 23.55 -9.58 12.84
C VAL A 68 23.71 -11.02 12.36
N ILE A 69 23.46 -11.30 11.07
CA ILE A 69 23.64 -12.63 10.48
C ILE A 69 25.09 -13.09 10.61
N ASN A 70 26.06 -12.22 10.31
CA ASN A 70 27.48 -12.53 10.44
C ASN A 70 27.88 -12.83 11.90
N GLY A 71 27.29 -12.12 12.87
CA GLY A 71 27.52 -12.36 14.30
C GLY A 71 26.87 -13.65 14.82
N VAL A 72 25.60 -13.90 14.49
CA VAL A 72 24.82 -15.06 14.95
C VAL A 72 25.39 -16.36 14.41
N LEU A 73 25.76 -16.38 13.12
CA LEU A 73 26.28 -17.60 12.52
C LEU A 73 27.66 -17.98 13.08
N LYS A 74 28.34 -17.11 13.86
CA LYS A 74 29.73 -17.23 14.37
C LYS A 74 30.79 -17.62 13.33
N ALA A 75 30.36 -17.91 12.13
CA ALA A 75 31.18 -18.11 10.98
C ALA A 75 31.76 -16.74 10.66
N SER A 76 33.09 -16.66 10.58
CA SER A 76 33.78 -15.53 9.97
C SER A 76 33.51 -15.53 8.46
N LEU A 77 32.23 -15.54 8.05
CA LEU A 77 31.77 -15.50 6.67
C LEU A 77 32.35 -14.25 6.01
N TYR A 78 32.35 -13.14 6.75
CA TYR A 78 32.99 -11.90 6.34
C TYR A 78 33.90 -11.38 7.44
N SER A 79 35.04 -10.80 7.00
CA SER A 79 35.79 -9.90 7.85
C SER A 79 34.92 -8.68 8.22
N PRO A 80 34.87 -8.24 9.49
CA PRO A 80 34.16 -7.03 9.89
C PRO A 80 34.54 -5.80 9.05
N LYS A 81 35.81 -5.70 8.65
CA LYS A 81 36.32 -4.62 7.79
C LYS A 81 35.62 -4.57 6.43
N PHE A 82 35.34 -5.74 5.83
CA PHE A 82 34.65 -5.83 4.54
C PHE A 82 33.18 -5.39 4.65
N LEU A 83 32.49 -5.75 5.74
CA LEU A 83 31.12 -5.30 5.99
C LEU A 83 31.06 -3.78 6.13
N ILE A 84 32.03 -3.17 6.82
CA ILE A 84 32.10 -1.72 6.99
C ILE A 84 32.37 -1.03 5.65
N TRP A 85 33.37 -1.49 4.88
CA TRP A 85 33.70 -0.87 3.59
C TRP A 85 32.58 -1.03 2.56
N SER A 86 31.93 -2.18 2.49
CA SER A 86 30.77 -2.37 1.62
C SER A 86 29.61 -1.45 2.02
N PHE A 87 29.33 -1.29 3.32
CA PHE A 87 28.31 -0.36 3.79
C PHE A 87 28.62 1.09 3.41
N VAL A 88 29.84 1.56 3.66
CA VAL A 88 30.26 2.93 3.31
C VAL A 88 30.10 3.16 1.82
N LEU A 89 30.62 2.25 1.01
CA LEU A 89 30.66 2.40 -0.44
C LEU A 89 29.24 2.34 -1.04
N VAL A 90 28.37 1.44 -0.57
CA VAL A 90 26.98 1.36 -1.03
C VAL A 90 26.14 2.55 -0.55
N SER A 91 26.36 3.02 0.69
CA SER A 91 25.69 4.21 1.25
C SER A 91 26.09 5.51 0.56
N ILE A 92 27.26 5.55 -0.07
CA ILE A 92 27.68 6.67 -0.91
C ILE A 92 27.12 6.49 -2.32
N LEU A 93 27.34 5.34 -2.96
CA LEU A 93 26.97 5.14 -4.35
C LEU A 93 25.46 5.21 -4.57
N LEU A 94 24.65 4.45 -3.81
CA LEU A 94 23.21 4.33 -4.07
C LEU A 94 22.42 5.64 -3.87
N PRO A 95 22.59 6.39 -2.77
CA PRO A 95 21.99 7.71 -2.64
C PRO A 95 22.71 8.74 -3.51
N GLY A 96 24.04 8.60 -3.69
CA GLY A 96 24.87 9.55 -4.43
C GLY A 96 24.51 9.67 -5.89
N TRP A 97 24.29 8.55 -6.61
CA TRP A 97 23.86 8.63 -8.01
C TRP A 97 22.47 9.27 -8.16
N ARG A 98 21.56 9.02 -7.20
CA ARG A 98 20.21 9.61 -7.18
C ARG A 98 20.27 11.10 -6.92
N LEU A 99 21.04 11.52 -5.90
CA LEU A 99 21.26 12.92 -5.56
C LEU A 99 21.95 13.65 -6.73
N PHE A 100 22.91 13.00 -7.39
CA PHE A 100 23.60 13.55 -8.55
C PHE A 100 22.63 13.81 -9.71
N VAL A 101 21.75 12.85 -10.03
CA VAL A 101 20.69 13.04 -11.04
C VAL A 101 19.75 14.19 -10.65
N LEU A 102 19.33 14.28 -9.38
CA LEU A 102 18.47 15.35 -8.89
C LEU A 102 19.14 16.74 -8.97
N VAL A 103 20.42 16.83 -8.61
CA VAL A 103 21.20 18.09 -8.67
C VAL A 103 21.44 18.53 -10.12
N LEU A 104 21.76 17.59 -11.02
CA LEU A 104 21.91 17.85 -12.45
C LEU A 104 20.62 18.39 -13.08
N GLN A 105 19.46 17.84 -12.68
CA GLN A 105 18.14 18.33 -13.10
C GLN A 105 17.88 19.74 -12.55
N ARG A 106 18.14 19.99 -11.26
CA ARG A 106 17.90 21.31 -10.63
C ARG A 106 18.78 22.42 -11.19
N ARG A 107 20.00 22.08 -11.62
CA ARG A 107 20.93 23.02 -12.28
C ARG A 107 20.66 23.20 -13.79
N ARG A 108 19.58 22.63 -14.33
CA ARG A 108 19.18 22.70 -15.75
C ARG A 108 20.24 22.20 -16.74
N LEU A 109 21.23 21.43 -16.27
CA LEU A 109 22.27 20.86 -17.13
C LEU A 109 21.74 19.69 -17.98
N ILE A 110 20.64 19.07 -17.55
CA ILE A 110 19.85 18.12 -18.33
C ILE A 110 18.52 18.80 -18.63
N SER A 111 18.26 19.10 -19.90
CA SER A 111 16.99 19.70 -20.30
C SER A 111 15.81 18.75 -19.99
N PRO A 112 14.67 19.25 -19.45
CA PRO A 112 13.45 18.46 -19.25
C PRO A 112 12.95 17.79 -20.55
N SER A 113 13.38 18.31 -21.71
CA SER A 113 13.03 17.78 -23.04
C SER A 113 13.95 16.69 -23.58
N SER A 114 15.02 16.30 -22.87
CA SER A 114 15.94 15.27 -23.37
C SER A 114 15.25 13.90 -23.49
N PHE A 115 15.63 13.10 -24.49
CA PHE A 115 15.09 11.77 -24.76
C PHE A 115 15.08 10.86 -23.51
N ILE A 116 16.10 10.98 -22.67
CA ILE A 116 16.25 10.25 -21.40
C ILE A 116 15.18 10.68 -20.39
N SER A 117 14.88 11.98 -20.28
CA SER A 117 13.83 12.54 -19.41
C SER A 117 12.44 12.13 -19.88
N ARG A 118 12.16 12.19 -21.19
CA ARG A 118 10.85 11.83 -21.77
C ARG A 118 10.55 10.33 -21.66
N THR A 119 11.55 9.47 -21.89
CA THR A 119 11.38 8.01 -21.83
C THR A 119 11.34 7.47 -20.39
N LEU A 120 12.04 8.09 -19.44
CA LEU A 120 12.10 7.61 -18.05
C LEU A 120 11.11 8.29 -17.10
N LEU A 121 10.67 9.53 -17.39
CA LEU A 121 9.91 10.35 -16.42
C LEU A 121 8.61 10.97 -16.95
N SER A 122 8.26 10.84 -18.24
CA SER A 122 6.95 11.34 -18.73
C SER A 122 5.80 10.56 -18.10
N ARG A 123 4.96 11.27 -17.34
CA ARG A 123 3.76 10.77 -16.69
C ARG A 123 2.60 11.01 -17.64
N ARG A 124 2.21 9.99 -18.40
CA ARG A 124 1.04 10.07 -19.29
C ARG A 124 -0.23 10.04 -18.45
N VAL A 125 -0.89 11.19 -18.33
CA VAL A 125 -2.02 11.42 -17.42
C VAL A 125 -3.34 11.35 -18.15
N ILE A 126 -4.31 10.66 -17.56
CA ILE A 126 -5.73 10.82 -17.88
C ILE A 126 -6.40 11.53 -16.71
N ILE A 127 -7.16 12.59 -17.01
CA ILE A 127 -7.94 13.30 -16.00
C ILE A 127 -9.34 12.68 -15.96
N VAL A 128 -9.70 12.12 -14.81
CA VAL A 128 -11.00 11.47 -14.56
C VAL A 128 -11.91 12.49 -13.88
N GLY A 129 -12.76 13.12 -14.69
CA GLY A 129 -13.62 14.24 -14.33
C GLY A 129 -13.39 15.45 -15.22
N ALA A 130 -14.32 15.71 -16.13
CA ALA A 130 -14.29 16.84 -17.05
C ALA A 130 -15.07 18.07 -16.54
N GLY A 131 -15.29 18.12 -15.22
CA GLY A 131 -15.91 19.24 -14.52
C GLY A 131 -14.98 20.45 -14.39
N ASN A 132 -15.39 21.41 -13.57
CA ASN A 132 -14.65 22.66 -13.39
C ASN A 132 -13.27 22.43 -12.75
N GLU A 133 -13.17 21.51 -11.78
CA GLU A 133 -11.88 21.21 -11.14
C GLU A 133 -10.95 20.47 -12.10
N GLY A 134 -11.47 19.56 -12.93
CA GLY A 134 -10.67 18.86 -13.95
C GLY A 134 -10.10 19.78 -15.00
N ARG A 135 -10.90 20.73 -15.49
CA ARG A 135 -10.44 21.78 -16.42
C ARG A 135 -9.34 22.66 -15.82
N ARG A 136 -9.55 23.10 -14.58
CA ARG A 136 -8.59 23.91 -13.82
C ARG A 136 -7.27 23.18 -13.61
N VAL A 137 -7.32 21.89 -13.28
CA VAL A 137 -6.14 21.04 -13.09
C VAL A 137 -5.40 20.86 -14.40
N ALA A 138 -6.12 20.60 -15.51
CA ALA A 138 -5.52 20.46 -16.82
C ALA A 138 -4.79 21.73 -17.28
N GLU A 139 -5.40 22.90 -17.11
CA GLU A 139 -4.77 24.18 -17.46
C GLU A 139 -3.48 24.42 -16.68
N ARG A 140 -3.49 24.13 -15.38
CA ARG A 140 -2.30 24.32 -14.53
C ARG A 140 -1.21 23.32 -14.88
N LEU A 141 -1.54 22.04 -15.05
CA LEU A 141 -0.57 21.03 -15.46
C LEU A 141 0.02 21.31 -16.85
N HIS A 142 -0.80 21.82 -17.77
CA HIS A 142 -0.32 22.20 -19.11
C HIS A 142 0.65 23.39 -19.07
N LYS A 143 0.41 24.39 -18.20
CA LYS A 143 1.31 25.53 -18.00
C LYS A 143 2.66 25.14 -17.38
N HIS A 144 2.73 24.04 -16.64
CA HIS A 144 3.92 23.59 -15.94
C HIS A 144 4.48 22.28 -16.51
N LEU A 145 4.89 22.30 -17.79
CA LEU A 145 5.54 21.18 -18.50
C LEU A 145 6.80 20.64 -17.79
N GLU A 146 7.44 21.45 -16.94
CA GLU A 146 8.60 21.06 -16.14
C GLU A 146 8.31 19.91 -15.15
N LEU A 147 7.03 19.67 -14.84
CA LEU A 147 6.57 18.60 -13.93
C LEU A 147 6.56 17.20 -14.58
N GLY A 148 6.79 17.12 -15.89
CA GLY A 148 6.82 15.85 -16.62
C GLY A 148 5.46 15.20 -16.81
N PHE A 149 4.35 15.90 -16.56
CA PHE A 149 3.01 15.41 -16.86
C PHE A 149 2.65 15.67 -18.33
N GLU A 150 2.24 14.62 -19.02
CA GLU A 150 1.75 14.66 -20.40
C GLU A 150 0.26 14.30 -20.38
N ILE A 151 -0.61 15.30 -20.48
CA ILE A 151 -2.06 15.10 -20.45
C ILE A 151 -2.50 14.46 -21.78
N ILE A 152 -3.02 13.24 -21.69
CA ILE A 152 -3.53 12.50 -22.85
C ILE A 152 -4.95 12.96 -23.21
N GLY A 153 -5.79 13.18 -22.20
CA GLY A 153 -7.19 13.50 -22.37
C GLY A 153 -8.04 13.30 -21.12
N PHE A 154 -9.34 13.49 -21.29
CA PHE A 154 -10.34 13.40 -20.22
C PHE A 154 -11.20 12.15 -20.33
N VAL A 155 -11.63 11.65 -19.17
CA VAL A 155 -12.66 10.61 -19.02
C VAL A 155 -13.70 11.09 -18.01
N ASP A 156 -14.99 10.88 -18.27
CA ASP A 156 -16.08 11.26 -17.34
C ASP A 156 -17.17 10.15 -17.32
N LYS A 157 -18.14 10.24 -16.41
CA LYS A 157 -19.28 9.30 -16.31
C LYS A 157 -20.18 9.37 -17.54
N GLU A 158 -20.35 10.58 -18.06
CA GLU A 158 -21.20 10.90 -19.20
C GLU A 158 -20.34 11.26 -20.40
N PHE A 159 -20.86 10.98 -21.60
CA PHE A 159 -20.20 11.38 -22.83
C PHE A 159 -20.25 12.90 -22.98
N ILE A 160 -19.09 13.52 -23.19
CA ILE A 160 -18.97 14.96 -23.42
C ILE A 160 -18.42 15.16 -24.84
N PRO A 161 -19.19 15.74 -25.77
CA PRO A 161 -18.74 15.93 -27.13
C PRO A 161 -17.62 16.98 -27.22
N GLY A 162 -16.62 16.69 -28.06
CA GLY A 162 -15.58 17.65 -28.43
C GLY A 162 -14.30 17.60 -27.59
N ARG A 163 -13.58 18.71 -27.57
CA ARG A 163 -12.34 18.91 -26.80
C ARG A 163 -12.61 19.73 -25.55
N ILE A 164 -11.94 19.38 -24.46
CA ILE A 164 -11.98 20.08 -23.19
C ILE A 164 -10.60 20.68 -22.97
N ASN A 165 -10.50 22.02 -22.94
CA ASN A 165 -9.23 22.74 -22.79
C ASN A 165 -8.14 22.22 -23.74
N GLU A 166 -8.48 22.04 -25.03
CA GLU A 166 -7.63 21.51 -26.10
C GLU A 166 -7.35 19.99 -26.06
N PHE A 167 -7.65 19.32 -24.95
CA PHE A 167 -7.48 17.88 -24.80
C PHE A 167 -8.70 17.09 -25.28
N PRO A 168 -8.49 15.90 -25.88
CA PRO A 168 -9.59 15.06 -26.33
C PRO A 168 -10.36 14.43 -25.17
N PHE A 169 -11.66 14.26 -25.34
CA PHE A 169 -12.45 13.34 -24.53
C PHE A 169 -12.20 11.91 -25.02
N LEU A 170 -11.64 11.06 -24.16
CA LEU A 170 -11.17 9.71 -24.52
C LEU A 170 -12.30 8.66 -24.44
N GLY A 171 -13.35 8.93 -23.67
CA GLY A 171 -14.46 8.02 -23.48
C GLY A 171 -15.02 8.06 -22.06
N THR A 172 -15.84 7.06 -21.73
CA THR A 172 -16.47 6.99 -20.41
C THR A 172 -15.65 6.20 -19.42
N VAL A 173 -15.96 6.34 -18.14
CA VAL A 173 -15.33 5.58 -17.03
C VAL A 173 -15.42 4.06 -17.24
N ARG A 174 -16.43 3.57 -17.98
CA ARG A 174 -16.59 2.14 -18.28
C ARG A 174 -15.49 1.63 -19.22
N ASP A 175 -15.03 2.49 -20.12
CA ASP A 175 -14.02 2.19 -21.14
C ASP A 175 -12.59 2.45 -20.60
N LEU A 176 -12.48 2.99 -19.38
CA LEU A 176 -11.21 3.38 -18.77
C LEU A 176 -10.14 2.26 -18.79
N PRO A 177 -10.45 0.97 -18.51
CA PRO A 177 -9.47 -0.11 -18.64
C PRO A 177 -8.84 -0.21 -20.05
N GLU A 178 -9.64 -0.04 -21.10
CA GLU A 178 -9.16 -0.08 -22.48
C GLU A 178 -8.40 1.18 -22.87
N ILE A 179 -8.91 2.34 -22.46
CA ILE A 179 -8.28 3.65 -22.68
C ILE A 179 -6.87 3.64 -22.06
N ILE A 180 -6.72 3.16 -20.83
CA ILE A 180 -5.42 3.04 -20.15
C ILE A 180 -4.44 2.19 -20.97
N ARG A 181 -4.91 1.05 -21.51
CA ARG A 181 -4.09 0.12 -22.29
C ARG A 181 -3.67 0.71 -23.63
N ILE A 182 -4.62 1.28 -24.39
CA ILE A 182 -4.40 1.88 -25.72
C ILE A 182 -3.45 3.07 -25.60
N HIS A 183 -3.75 3.99 -24.69
CA HIS A 183 -2.96 5.20 -24.52
C HIS A 183 -1.74 5.00 -23.62
N ARG A 184 -1.46 3.77 -23.15
CA ARG A 184 -0.38 3.45 -22.19
C ARG A 184 -0.31 4.48 -21.06
N ALA A 185 -1.47 4.84 -20.53
CA ALA A 185 -1.57 5.82 -19.47
C ALA A 185 -0.85 5.28 -18.24
N THR A 186 -0.13 6.16 -17.56
CA THR A 186 0.65 5.79 -16.38
C THR A 186 0.11 6.39 -15.10
N GLU A 187 -0.79 7.37 -15.24
CA GLU A 187 -1.32 8.14 -14.14
C GLU A 187 -2.77 8.54 -14.40
N LEU A 188 -3.61 8.44 -13.37
CA LEU A 188 -4.97 8.95 -13.33
C LEU A 188 -5.04 10.07 -12.30
N ILE A 189 -5.71 11.17 -12.65
CA ILE A 189 -6.03 12.23 -11.70
C ILE A 189 -7.55 12.32 -11.58
N PHE A 190 -8.08 11.96 -10.42
CA PHE A 190 -9.50 12.02 -10.10
C PHE A 190 -9.87 13.37 -9.51
N THR A 191 -11.00 13.91 -9.95
CA THR A 191 -11.55 15.15 -9.39
C THR A 191 -12.82 14.87 -8.60
N LEU A 192 -12.88 15.43 -7.40
CA LEU A 192 -13.99 15.15 -6.48
C LEU A 192 -15.30 15.85 -6.88
N ASP A 193 -15.25 16.87 -7.76
CA ASP A 193 -16.42 17.61 -8.26
C ASP A 193 -17.37 16.74 -9.10
N ARG A 194 -16.86 15.68 -9.75
CA ARG A 194 -17.65 14.72 -10.56
C ARG A 194 -17.72 13.33 -9.94
N PHE A 195 -16.73 12.98 -9.12
CA PHE A 195 -16.59 11.64 -8.54
C PHE A 195 -16.57 11.70 -7.01
N ASN A 196 -17.45 10.95 -6.37
CA ASN A 196 -17.34 10.74 -4.93
C ASN A 196 -16.26 9.68 -4.62
N ASN A 197 -15.83 9.56 -3.36
CA ASN A 197 -14.84 8.56 -2.95
C ASN A 197 -15.23 7.12 -3.34
N ASN A 198 -16.53 6.79 -3.26
CA ASN A 198 -17.03 5.46 -3.62
C ASN A 198 -16.93 5.16 -5.11
N ASP A 199 -17.14 6.16 -5.96
CA ASP A 199 -16.97 6.05 -7.40
C ASP A 199 -15.51 5.77 -7.73
N ILE A 200 -14.59 6.57 -7.17
CA ILE A 200 -13.14 6.41 -7.34
C ILE A 200 -12.70 5.00 -6.92
N LEU A 201 -13.20 4.50 -5.79
CA LEU A 201 -12.92 3.16 -5.30
C LEU A 201 -13.42 2.07 -6.25
N THR A 202 -14.62 2.23 -6.81
CA THR A 202 -15.19 1.27 -7.77
C THR A 202 -14.35 1.24 -9.06
N ILE A 203 -13.90 2.41 -9.50
CA ILE A 203 -13.01 2.55 -10.65
C ILE A 203 -11.64 1.94 -10.36
N MET A 204 -11.08 2.18 -9.17
CA MET A 204 -9.80 1.61 -8.78
C MET A 204 -9.85 0.09 -8.66
N ASP A 205 -10.98 -0.49 -8.24
CA ASP A 205 -11.15 -1.96 -8.24
C ASP A 205 -11.19 -2.55 -9.66
N SER A 206 -11.81 -1.84 -10.62
CA SER A 206 -11.85 -2.31 -12.02
C SER A 206 -10.47 -2.26 -12.70
N ILE A 207 -9.60 -1.33 -12.29
CA ILE A 207 -8.24 -1.19 -12.81
C ILE A 207 -7.16 -1.76 -11.89
N LYS A 208 -7.51 -2.49 -10.82
CA LYS A 208 -6.57 -2.97 -9.79
C LYS A 208 -5.40 -3.82 -10.32
N GLN A 209 -5.64 -4.53 -11.42
CA GLN A 209 -4.61 -5.36 -12.06
C GLN A 209 -3.67 -4.53 -12.96
N MET A 210 -4.08 -3.31 -13.30
CA MET A 210 -3.28 -2.36 -14.05
C MET A 210 -2.36 -1.63 -13.08
N ARG A 211 -1.07 -1.60 -13.39
CA ARG A 211 -0.07 -0.87 -12.60
C ARG A 211 -0.11 0.62 -12.94
N ILE A 212 -1.24 1.26 -12.68
CA ILE A 212 -1.46 2.70 -12.90
C ILE A 212 -1.47 3.45 -11.58
N HIS A 213 -0.84 4.61 -11.55
CA HIS A 213 -0.81 5.47 -10.38
C HIS A 213 -2.08 6.34 -10.34
N ALA A 214 -2.74 6.47 -9.19
CA ALA A 214 -3.95 7.27 -9.05
C ALA A 214 -3.69 8.42 -8.07
N ARG A 215 -4.11 9.63 -8.43
CA ARG A 215 -4.09 10.81 -7.56
C ARG A 215 -5.48 11.42 -7.47
N ILE A 216 -5.81 12.03 -6.33
CA ILE A 216 -7.04 12.79 -6.13
C ILE A 216 -6.69 14.27 -5.95
N VAL A 217 -7.50 15.12 -6.56
CA VAL A 217 -7.53 16.55 -6.27
C VAL A 217 -8.62 16.80 -5.21
N PRO A 218 -8.27 17.15 -3.96
CA PRO A 218 -9.23 17.42 -2.90
C PRO A 218 -10.01 18.72 -3.17
N GLN A 219 -11.29 18.75 -2.79
CA GLN A 219 -12.18 19.91 -2.98
C GLN A 219 -11.87 21.08 -2.03
N GLN A 220 -11.43 20.78 -0.80
CA GLN A 220 -10.96 21.77 0.17
C GLN A 220 -9.54 21.42 0.61
N LEU A 221 -8.73 22.45 0.85
CA LEU A 221 -7.43 22.36 1.52
C LEU A 221 -7.63 22.08 3.03
N ASP A 222 -8.37 21.02 3.38
CA ASP A 222 -8.35 20.51 4.74
C ASP A 222 -7.00 19.85 4.94
N TYR A 223 -6.07 20.71 5.36
CA TYR A 223 -4.71 20.40 5.74
C TYR A 223 -4.78 19.43 6.93
N ILE A 224 -4.82 18.12 6.67
CA ILE A 224 -4.46 17.15 7.70
C ILE A 224 -2.93 17.24 7.84
N LEU A 225 -2.50 18.24 8.62
CA LEU A 225 -1.16 18.28 9.19
C LEU A 225 -0.91 16.92 9.85
N GLY A 226 0.02 16.13 9.31
CA GLY A 226 0.36 14.85 9.94
C GLY A 226 1.03 13.81 9.05
N LYS A 227 1.08 13.95 7.72
CA LYS A 227 1.81 13.01 6.85
C LYS A 227 2.95 13.66 6.10
N SER A 228 4.13 13.08 6.26
CA SER A 228 5.43 13.48 5.71
C SER A 228 5.57 13.29 4.18
N SER A 229 4.47 13.39 3.43
CA SER A 229 4.48 13.17 1.99
C SER A 229 3.49 14.09 1.27
N VAL A 230 3.39 15.35 1.70
CA VAL A 230 2.87 16.39 0.82
C VAL A 230 4.05 16.90 0.01
N GLU A 231 4.29 16.29 -1.14
CA GLU A 231 5.16 16.89 -2.16
C GLU A 231 4.37 18.08 -2.72
N LYS A 232 4.62 19.26 -2.14
CA LYS A 232 3.96 20.51 -2.50
C LYS A 232 4.54 20.97 -3.84
N ILE A 233 3.99 20.43 -4.92
CA ILE A 233 4.25 20.94 -6.27
C ILE A 233 3.29 22.11 -6.48
N GLU A 234 3.80 23.32 -6.21
CA GLU A 234 3.35 24.64 -6.70
C GLU A 234 1.85 24.73 -7.10
N ASP A 235 0.98 24.63 -6.08
CA ASP A 235 -0.44 25.05 -6.06
C ASP A 235 -1.55 24.09 -6.55
N ILE A 236 -1.27 22.80 -6.82
CA ILE A 236 -2.34 21.78 -6.88
C ILE A 236 -2.06 20.70 -5.82
N PRO A 237 -2.89 20.56 -4.78
CA PRO A 237 -2.76 19.43 -3.86
C PRO A 237 -3.12 18.15 -4.62
N LEU A 238 -2.13 17.40 -5.04
CA LEU A 238 -2.34 16.05 -5.56
C LEU A 238 -2.08 15.08 -4.41
N VAL A 239 -3.13 14.36 -4.00
CA VAL A 239 -3.02 13.34 -2.97
C VAL A 239 -2.92 11.98 -3.66
N ASP A 240 -1.81 11.28 -3.42
CA ASP A 240 -1.63 9.94 -3.95
C ASP A 240 -2.68 8.99 -3.34
N VAL A 241 -3.49 8.37 -4.19
CA VAL A 241 -4.44 7.33 -3.80
C VAL A 241 -3.71 6.01 -3.83
N ASP A 242 -2.80 5.87 -2.89
CA ASP A 242 -2.05 4.65 -2.74
C ASP A 242 -2.74 3.78 -1.69
N TYR A 243 -3.52 2.80 -2.16
CA TYR A 243 -4.10 1.81 -1.25
C TYR A 243 -2.98 0.92 -0.72
N SER A 244 -2.40 1.36 0.40
CA SER A 244 -1.36 0.64 1.12
C SER A 244 -1.78 -0.80 1.41
N ILE A 245 -3.07 -1.09 1.61
CA ILE A 245 -3.56 -2.47 1.82
C ILE A 245 -3.34 -3.41 0.62
N TYR A 246 -3.28 -2.88 -0.61
CA TYR A 246 -3.06 -3.67 -1.83
C TYR A 246 -1.59 -3.82 -2.21
N ARG A 247 -0.67 -3.10 -1.54
CA ARG A 247 0.76 -3.29 -1.76
C ARG A 247 1.14 -4.75 -1.47
N PRO A 248 1.92 -5.43 -2.33
CA PRO A 248 2.21 -6.86 -2.18
C PRO A 248 2.80 -7.24 -0.81
N VAL A 249 3.71 -6.41 -0.31
CA VAL A 249 4.33 -6.58 1.02
C VAL A 249 3.27 -6.51 2.12
N ASN A 250 2.40 -5.51 2.08
CA ASN A 250 1.34 -5.33 3.06
C ASN A 250 0.31 -6.47 2.99
N LYS A 251 -0.01 -6.98 1.80
CA LYS A 251 -0.89 -8.15 1.65
C LYS A 251 -0.30 -9.41 2.29
N ILE A 252 1.01 -9.64 2.13
CA ILE A 252 1.71 -10.76 2.77
C ILE A 252 1.77 -10.55 4.27
N LEU A 253 2.23 -9.38 4.74
CA LEU A 253 2.31 -9.06 6.17
C LEU A 253 0.95 -9.19 6.85
N LYS A 254 -0.10 -8.64 6.25
CA LYS A 254 -1.48 -8.76 6.71
C LYS A 254 -1.89 -10.21 6.84
N ARG A 255 -1.63 -11.03 5.81
CA ARG A 255 -2.01 -12.45 5.84
C ARG A 255 -1.25 -13.23 6.91
N THR A 256 0.04 -13.00 7.06
CA THR A 256 0.85 -13.63 8.11
C THR A 256 0.34 -13.23 9.49
N PHE A 257 0.10 -11.94 9.71
CA PHE A 257 -0.46 -11.41 10.95
C PHE A 257 -1.82 -12.03 11.27
N ASP A 258 -2.74 -12.05 10.30
CA ASP A 258 -4.06 -12.63 10.47
C ASP A 258 -4.00 -14.13 10.83
N ILE A 259 -3.08 -14.89 10.21
CA ILE A 259 -2.91 -16.32 10.52
C ILE A 259 -2.38 -16.50 11.94
N VAL A 260 -1.31 -15.79 12.31
CA VAL A 260 -0.67 -15.92 13.62
C VAL A 260 -1.65 -15.59 14.73
N VAL A 261 -2.29 -14.42 14.67
CA VAL A 261 -3.22 -13.99 15.72
C VAL A 261 -4.49 -14.86 15.72
N SER A 262 -5.00 -15.29 14.57
CA SER A 262 -6.17 -16.18 14.52
C SER A 262 -5.87 -17.57 15.05
N PHE A 263 -4.65 -18.08 14.88
CA PHE A 263 -4.22 -19.35 15.46
C PHE A 263 -4.31 -19.30 16.99
N PHE A 264 -3.74 -18.25 17.60
CA PHE A 264 -3.85 -18.05 19.05
C PHE A 264 -5.29 -17.81 19.50
N LEU A 265 -6.07 -16.98 18.79
CA LEU A 265 -7.48 -16.72 19.12
C LEU A 265 -8.35 -17.97 19.01
N SER A 266 -8.16 -18.80 17.98
CA SER A 266 -8.89 -20.06 17.82
C SER A 266 -8.56 -21.05 18.94
N GLY A 267 -7.27 -21.19 19.30
CA GLY A 267 -6.84 -22.01 20.42
C GLY A 267 -7.43 -21.53 21.75
N PHE A 268 -7.38 -20.22 22.01
CA PHE A 268 -8.01 -19.61 23.19
C PHE A 268 -9.53 -19.82 23.21
N THR A 269 -10.20 -19.66 22.07
CA THR A 269 -11.65 -19.87 21.96
C THR A 269 -11.99 -21.32 22.30
N LEU A 270 -11.26 -22.29 21.75
CA LEU A 270 -11.49 -23.72 22.02
C LEU A 270 -11.33 -24.04 23.52
N PHE A 271 -10.29 -23.47 24.15
CA PHE A 271 -10.06 -23.60 25.59
C PHE A 271 -11.15 -22.94 26.44
N ALA A 272 -11.64 -21.76 26.03
CA ALA A 272 -12.65 -21.00 26.75
C ALA A 272 -14.08 -21.51 26.52
N LEU A 273 -14.35 -22.32 25.49
CA LEU A 273 -15.68 -22.78 25.11
C LEU A 273 -16.46 -23.46 26.27
N PRO A 274 -15.87 -24.37 27.07
CA PRO A 274 -16.59 -25.00 28.19
C PRO A 274 -17.04 -23.97 29.23
N TRP A 275 -16.17 -23.02 29.57
CA TRP A 275 -16.49 -21.93 30.50
C TRP A 275 -17.57 -21.00 29.93
N LEU A 276 -17.44 -20.60 28.66
CA LEU A 276 -18.41 -19.73 27.99
C LEU A 276 -19.80 -20.40 27.92
N TYR A 277 -19.84 -21.71 27.69
CA TYR A 277 -21.08 -22.48 27.71
C TYR A 277 -21.76 -22.46 29.09
N LEU A 278 -20.99 -22.61 30.18
CA LEU A 278 -21.49 -22.50 31.55
C LEU A 278 -22.04 -21.10 31.87
N VAL A 279 -21.41 -20.04 31.33
CA VAL A 279 -21.84 -18.64 31.49
C VAL A 279 -23.05 -18.27 30.60
N GLY A 280 -23.55 -19.23 29.81
CA GLY A 280 -24.78 -19.09 29.03
C GLY A 280 -24.58 -18.66 27.58
N PHE A 281 -23.36 -18.73 27.04
CA PHE A 281 -23.14 -18.57 25.61
C PHE A 281 -23.50 -19.84 24.84
N ARG A 282 -24.09 -19.67 23.66
CA ARG A 282 -24.42 -20.75 22.73
C ARG A 282 -23.79 -20.48 21.38
N LEU A 283 -23.37 -21.56 20.72
CA LEU A 283 -22.85 -21.49 19.35
C LEU A 283 -24.01 -21.50 18.37
N GLU A 284 -24.08 -20.47 17.54
CA GLU A 284 -25.04 -20.37 16.43
C GLU A 284 -24.30 -20.31 15.10
N ARG A 285 -24.83 -21.02 14.10
CA ARG A 285 -24.26 -20.99 12.75
C ARG A 285 -24.82 -19.80 11.98
N GLY A 286 -23.94 -18.91 11.53
CA GLY A 286 -24.26 -17.79 10.66
C GLY A 286 -23.75 -18.02 9.23
N ARG A 287 -24.40 -17.37 8.26
CA ARG A 287 -23.89 -17.20 6.89
C ARG A 287 -23.56 -15.73 6.68
N PHE A 288 -22.44 -15.48 6.01
CA PHE A 288 -21.90 -14.14 5.79
C PHE A 288 -21.40 -13.99 4.37
N VAL A 289 -21.42 -12.76 3.89
CA VAL A 289 -20.84 -12.37 2.60
C VAL A 289 -19.34 -12.17 2.80
N GLY A 290 -18.54 -12.75 1.92
CA GLY A 290 -17.10 -12.56 1.79
C GLY A 290 -16.75 -11.69 0.58
N VAL A 291 -15.47 -11.63 0.24
CA VAL A 291 -14.99 -10.88 -0.93
C VAL A 291 -15.53 -11.50 -2.21
N GLU A 292 -15.78 -10.68 -3.24
CA GLU A 292 -16.37 -11.11 -4.53
C GLU A 292 -17.77 -11.75 -4.39
N GLY A 293 -18.49 -11.45 -3.30
CA GLY A 293 -19.84 -11.98 -3.08
C GLY A 293 -19.88 -13.47 -2.67
N LYS A 294 -18.71 -14.10 -2.42
CA LYS A 294 -18.65 -15.49 -1.96
C LYS A 294 -19.28 -15.63 -0.58
N ILE A 295 -20.24 -16.53 -0.42
CA ILE A 295 -20.90 -16.76 0.86
C ILE A 295 -20.12 -17.82 1.63
N PHE A 296 -19.79 -17.55 2.89
CA PHE A 296 -19.18 -18.51 3.80
C PHE A 296 -20.03 -18.69 5.06
N SER A 297 -19.82 -19.81 5.76
CA SER A 297 -20.51 -20.11 7.02
C SER A 297 -19.52 -20.15 8.17
N GLY A 298 -19.95 -19.67 9.33
CA GLY A 298 -19.12 -19.66 10.54
C GLY A 298 -19.98 -19.71 11.80
N PHE A 299 -19.33 -19.90 12.94
CA PHE A 299 -20.01 -19.94 14.23
C PHE A 299 -19.89 -18.59 14.94
N LEU A 300 -20.97 -18.16 15.57
CA LEU A 300 -21.04 -17.03 16.48
C LEU A 300 -21.37 -17.52 17.89
N LEU A 301 -20.81 -16.87 18.89
CA LEU A 301 -21.26 -17.01 20.27
C LEU A 301 -22.37 -15.99 20.50
N LYS A 302 -23.54 -16.46 20.94
CA LYS A 302 -24.62 -15.60 21.40
C LYS A 302 -24.94 -15.87 22.85
N ARG A 303 -25.16 -14.79 23.60
CA ARG A 303 -25.76 -14.82 24.93
C ARG A 303 -27.26 -14.50 24.79
N GLY A 304 -28.09 -14.89 25.77
CA GLY A 304 -29.54 -14.66 25.77
C GLY A 304 -29.97 -13.18 25.59
N LYS A 305 -31.28 -12.90 25.72
CA LYS A 305 -31.94 -11.63 25.31
C LYS A 305 -31.35 -10.30 25.83
N ASP A 306 -30.46 -10.28 26.80
CA ASP A 306 -29.79 -9.06 27.28
C ASP A 306 -28.50 -8.77 26.47
N GLY A 307 -28.71 -8.20 25.28
CA GLY A 307 -27.70 -7.91 24.26
C GLY A 307 -26.81 -6.69 24.56
N GLY A 308 -26.04 -6.73 25.66
CA GLY A 308 -25.01 -5.74 26.00
C GLY A 308 -23.56 -6.24 25.88
N GLY A 309 -23.35 -7.42 25.29
CA GLY A 309 -22.04 -8.08 25.22
C GLY A 309 -21.01 -7.36 24.33
N ASN A 310 -19.73 -7.66 24.54
CA ASN A 310 -18.68 -7.21 23.62
C ASN A 310 -18.84 -7.94 22.28
N THR A 311 -19.12 -7.19 21.21
CA THR A 311 -19.32 -7.71 19.84
C THR A 311 -18.11 -8.49 19.32
N PHE A 312 -16.92 -8.23 19.87
CA PHE A 312 -15.71 -8.98 19.56
C PHE A 312 -15.76 -10.40 20.12
N ILE A 313 -16.25 -10.59 21.36
CA ILE A 313 -16.34 -11.90 22.03
C ILE A 313 -17.31 -12.80 21.26
N GLU A 314 -18.43 -12.26 20.80
CA GLU A 314 -19.43 -12.98 20.00
C GLU A 314 -18.85 -13.56 18.71
N LYS A 315 -17.82 -12.91 18.16
CA LYS A 315 -17.18 -13.27 16.90
C LYS A 315 -15.94 -14.16 17.06
N LEU A 316 -15.49 -14.45 18.28
CA LEU A 316 -14.27 -15.25 18.52
C LEU A 316 -14.22 -16.58 17.75
N PRO A 317 -15.30 -17.38 17.63
CA PRO A 317 -15.25 -18.63 16.86
C PRO A 317 -15.05 -18.42 15.35
N LEU A 318 -15.29 -17.21 14.83
CA LEU A 318 -15.00 -16.86 13.44
C LEU A 318 -13.50 -16.70 13.16
N SER A 319 -12.63 -16.73 14.18
CA SER A 319 -11.17 -16.80 13.97
C SER A 319 -10.77 -18.01 13.12
N LEU A 320 -11.54 -19.10 13.16
CA LEU A 320 -11.34 -20.25 12.28
C LEU A 320 -11.60 -19.92 10.80
N SER A 321 -12.56 -19.03 10.52
CA SER A 321 -12.83 -18.53 9.16
C SER A 321 -11.71 -17.62 8.64
N VAL A 322 -10.99 -16.95 9.54
CA VAL A 322 -9.78 -16.19 9.17
C VAL A 322 -8.65 -17.14 8.76
N LEU A 323 -8.45 -18.24 9.50
CA LEU A 323 -7.48 -19.28 9.13
C LEU A 323 -7.80 -19.89 7.75
N ARG A 324 -9.07 -20.22 7.49
CA ARG A 324 -9.55 -20.70 6.17
C ARG A 324 -9.34 -19.70 5.04
N GLY A 325 -9.29 -18.41 5.35
CA GLY A 325 -9.01 -17.34 4.40
C GLY A 325 -10.24 -16.56 3.92
N ASP A 326 -11.42 -16.87 4.42
CA ASP A 326 -12.67 -16.16 4.10
C ASP A 326 -12.74 -14.79 4.79
N MET A 327 -12.06 -14.66 5.94
CA MET A 327 -12.05 -13.47 6.78
C MET A 327 -10.64 -12.92 7.02
N SER A 328 -10.61 -11.73 7.63
CA SER A 328 -9.45 -11.07 8.23
C SER A 328 -9.74 -10.81 9.72
N ILE A 329 -8.73 -10.52 10.53
CA ILE A 329 -8.97 -10.08 11.92
C ILE A 329 -9.54 -8.66 11.93
N VAL A 330 -8.93 -7.79 11.12
CA VAL A 330 -9.34 -6.40 10.94
C VAL A 330 -9.76 -6.20 9.49
N GLY A 331 -10.99 -5.75 9.27
CA GLY A 331 -11.56 -5.60 7.94
C GLY A 331 -12.95 -5.00 7.93
N SER A 332 -13.64 -5.16 6.80
CA SER A 332 -15.00 -4.63 6.61
C SER A 332 -16.00 -5.27 7.57
N GLU A 333 -17.15 -4.63 7.73
CA GLU A 333 -18.22 -5.18 8.56
C GLU A 333 -18.74 -6.55 8.06
N LEU A 334 -19.09 -7.42 9.02
CA LEU A 334 -19.77 -8.68 8.75
C LEU A 334 -21.20 -8.41 8.27
N VAL A 335 -21.45 -8.66 6.98
CA VAL A 335 -22.77 -8.50 6.36
C VAL A 335 -23.42 -9.86 6.13
N LYS A 336 -24.70 -9.99 6.50
CA LYS A 336 -25.50 -11.19 6.18
C LYS A 336 -25.93 -11.18 4.70
N PRO A 337 -26.03 -12.33 4.03
CA PRO A 337 -26.50 -12.40 2.65
C PRO A 337 -27.89 -11.77 2.50
N ASN A 338 -28.01 -10.79 1.60
CA ASN A 338 -29.24 -10.10 1.25
C ASN A 338 -29.30 -10.00 -0.29
N PRO A 339 -30.46 -10.15 -0.96
CA PRO A 339 -30.61 -9.95 -2.41
C PRO A 339 -29.95 -8.67 -2.97
N SER A 340 -29.89 -7.60 -2.19
CA SER A 340 -29.10 -6.40 -2.50
C SER A 340 -27.65 -6.55 -2.00
N SER A 341 -26.95 -7.59 -2.44
CA SER A 341 -25.63 -7.95 -1.87
C SER A 341 -24.64 -6.79 -2.01
N VAL A 342 -24.16 -6.28 -0.87
CA VAL A 342 -23.11 -5.26 -0.81
C VAL A 342 -21.79 -5.88 -1.24
N TYR A 343 -21.17 -5.34 -2.28
CA TYR A 343 -19.80 -5.70 -2.66
C TYR A 343 -18.83 -5.26 -1.55
N LEU A 344 -18.31 -6.23 -0.80
CA LEU A 344 -17.28 -5.99 0.21
C LEU A 344 -15.96 -5.67 -0.48
N ARG A 345 -15.39 -4.50 -0.13
CA ARG A 345 -14.14 -3.98 -0.72
C ARG A 345 -12.91 -4.65 -0.14
N CYS A 346 -12.95 -5.04 1.13
CA CYS A 346 -11.93 -5.85 1.76
C CYS A 346 -12.55 -7.06 2.46
N LYS A 347 -11.73 -8.00 2.91
CA LYS A 347 -12.22 -9.18 3.63
C LYS A 347 -12.99 -8.75 4.87
N PRO A 348 -14.12 -9.41 5.18
CA PRO A 348 -14.83 -9.15 6.42
C PRO A 348 -13.93 -9.43 7.62
N GLY A 349 -13.96 -8.52 8.58
CA GLY A 349 -13.15 -8.53 9.79
C GLY A 349 -13.89 -9.10 11.01
N LEU A 350 -13.16 -9.71 11.95
CA LEU A 350 -13.66 -9.90 13.31
C LEU A 350 -14.00 -8.54 13.94
N THR A 351 -13.14 -7.55 13.71
CA THR A 351 -13.34 -6.14 14.03
C THR A 351 -12.99 -5.26 12.83
N GLY A 352 -13.24 -3.96 12.93
CA GLY A 352 -12.92 -2.99 11.88
C GLY A 352 -13.07 -1.57 12.39
N LEU A 353 -12.38 -0.63 11.75
CA LEU A 353 -12.40 0.78 12.15
C LEU A 353 -13.84 1.36 12.12
N GLY A 354 -14.63 1.03 11.09
CA GLY A 354 -16.04 1.43 11.01
C GLY A 354 -16.93 0.79 12.07
N GLN A 355 -16.57 -0.40 12.58
CA GLN A 355 -17.33 -1.08 13.64
C GLN A 355 -17.13 -0.43 15.01
N LEU A 356 -15.93 0.13 15.26
CA LEU A 356 -15.63 0.84 16.51
C LEU A 356 -16.38 2.16 16.63
N GLN A 357 -16.53 2.89 15.52
CA GLN A 357 -17.17 4.21 15.51
C GLN A 357 -18.69 4.19 15.31
N LYS A 358 -19.31 3.00 15.27
CA LYS A 358 -20.76 2.84 15.03
C LYS A 358 -21.66 3.51 16.07
N ASN A 359 -21.16 3.77 17.28
CA ASN A 359 -21.92 4.51 18.30
C ASN A 359 -22.00 6.02 18.04
N SER A 360 -21.23 6.55 17.08
CA SER A 360 -21.12 7.99 16.82
C SER A 360 -21.63 8.43 15.46
N CYS A 361 -21.87 7.52 14.51
CA CYS A 361 -21.97 7.87 13.08
C CYS A 361 -23.03 7.06 12.31
N VAL A 362 -23.91 7.75 11.56
CA VAL A 362 -24.99 7.17 10.74
C VAL A 362 -24.47 6.80 9.34
N GLY A 363 -24.56 5.52 8.98
CA GLY A 363 -24.59 5.00 7.60
C GLY A 363 -23.46 5.44 6.65
N LYS A 364 -23.58 6.64 6.04
CA LYS A 364 -22.65 7.16 5.02
C LYS A 364 -21.22 7.36 5.55
N GLU A 365 -21.06 7.64 6.84
CA GLU A 365 -19.75 7.86 7.47
C GLU A 365 -18.95 6.56 7.68
N ALA A 366 -19.61 5.40 7.80
CA ALA A 366 -18.93 4.10 7.95
C ALA A 366 -18.04 3.76 6.75
N ASN A 367 -18.48 4.12 5.54
CA ASN A 367 -17.70 3.92 4.32
C ASN A 367 -16.42 4.78 4.28
N ASN A 368 -16.42 5.95 4.93
CA ASN A 368 -15.24 6.81 5.02
C ASN A 368 -14.16 6.19 5.92
N PHE A 369 -14.54 5.50 7.00
CA PHE A 369 -13.59 4.80 7.87
C PHE A 369 -12.97 3.58 7.19
N GLU A 370 -13.75 2.80 6.43
CA GLU A 370 -13.19 1.71 5.63
C GLU A 370 -12.19 2.23 4.58
N TYR A 371 -12.53 3.36 3.92
CA TYR A 371 -11.63 4.03 2.99
C TYR A 371 -10.33 4.49 3.67
N TYR A 372 -10.46 5.17 4.80
CA TYR A 372 -9.31 5.62 5.59
C TYR A 372 -8.42 4.44 5.97
N TYR A 373 -9.00 3.33 6.42
CA TYR A 373 -8.26 2.13 6.76
C TYR A 373 -7.51 1.53 5.55
N MET A 374 -8.13 1.48 4.36
CA MET A 374 -7.50 0.95 3.16
C MET A 374 -6.35 1.81 2.63
N LEU A 375 -6.48 3.14 2.73
CA LEU A 375 -5.42 4.08 2.35
C LEU A 375 -4.25 4.07 3.34
N ASN A 376 -4.56 4.00 4.63
CA ASN A 376 -3.59 4.20 5.71
C ASN A 376 -3.20 2.89 6.40
N TYR A 377 -3.43 1.76 5.74
CA TYR A 377 -3.15 0.44 6.26
C TYR A 377 -1.70 0.32 6.73
N SER A 378 -1.55 -0.11 7.98
CA SER A 378 -0.30 -0.53 8.59
C SER A 378 -0.60 -1.59 9.64
N LEU A 379 0.39 -2.43 9.98
CA LEU A 379 0.24 -3.40 11.06
C LEU A 379 -0.02 -2.72 12.42
N PHE A 380 0.51 -1.51 12.65
CA PHE A 380 0.24 -0.76 13.86
C PHE A 380 -1.24 -0.33 13.95
N LEU A 381 -1.83 0.11 12.83
CA LEU A 381 -3.25 0.43 12.78
C LEU A 381 -4.13 -0.80 13.07
N ASP A 382 -3.75 -1.97 12.56
CA ASP A 382 -4.43 -3.23 12.90
C ASP A 382 -4.39 -3.51 14.40
N ILE A 383 -3.21 -3.41 15.02
CA ILE A 383 -3.03 -3.62 16.46
C ILE A 383 -3.87 -2.61 17.26
N GLU A 384 -3.86 -1.33 16.88
CA GLU A 384 -4.65 -0.29 17.51
C GLU A 384 -6.15 -0.61 17.47
N ILE A 385 -6.67 -1.01 16.30
CA ILE A 385 -8.07 -1.38 16.12
C ILE A 385 -8.44 -2.60 16.97
N ILE A 386 -7.56 -3.61 17.06
CA ILE A 386 -7.78 -4.80 17.88
C ILE A 386 -7.83 -4.42 19.37
N VAL A 387 -6.87 -3.61 19.84
CA VAL A 387 -6.82 -3.16 21.24
C VAL A 387 -8.07 -2.35 21.59
N LYS A 388 -8.46 -1.40 20.74
CA LYS A 388 -9.70 -0.63 20.91
C LYS A 388 -10.94 -1.52 20.93
N ALA A 389 -11.01 -2.55 20.09
CA ALA A 389 -12.12 -3.51 20.08
C ALA A 389 -12.19 -4.35 21.37
N LEU A 390 -11.04 -4.73 21.92
CA LEU A 390 -10.97 -5.48 23.18
C LEU A 390 -11.34 -4.61 24.38
N LEU A 391 -10.86 -3.36 24.43
CA LEU A 391 -11.08 -2.43 25.53
C LEU A 391 -12.39 -1.64 25.43
N LYS A 392 -13.05 -1.66 24.26
CA LYS A 392 -14.27 -0.89 23.95
C LYS A 392 -14.06 0.63 24.11
N ILE A 393 -12.89 1.12 23.66
CA ILE A 393 -12.46 2.54 23.70
C ILE A 393 -12.39 3.10 22.27
#